data_AF-A0A3Q3LH40-F1
#
_entry.id   AF-A0A3Q3LH40-F1
#
_cell.length_a   1.000
_cell.length_b   1.000
_cell.length_c   1.000
_cell.angle_alpha   90.00
_cell.angle_beta   90.00
_cell.angle_gamma   90.00
#
_symmetry.space_group_name_H-M   'P 1'
#
loop_
_entity.id
_entity.type
_entity.pdbx_description
1 polymer ?
#
loop_
_entity_poly.entity_id
_entity_poly.type
_entity_poly.pdbx_seq_one_letter_code
_entity_poly.pdbx_strand_id
1 'polypeptide(L)'
;MEYHHASEMNEVVAEYLNKCIESQCNREEKDFILTPDTEDANRLSHIEKAYATILSELGENVDREGLLRTPLRAAKAMQFLTKGYKEKTQGGCFLYENITWCSFLAR
;
A
#
# COMPACT_ATOMS: atom_id res chain seq x y z
N MET A 1 -44.46 5.70 7.66
CA MET A 1 -43.44 4.64 7.73
C MET A 1 -42.11 5.36 7.64
N GLU A 2 -41.63 5.80 8.80
CA GLU A 2 -40.49 6.72 8.92
C GLU A 2 -39.19 6.01 8.56
N TYR A 3 -38.51 6.50 7.52
CA TYR A 3 -37.13 6.15 7.22
C TYR A 3 -36.21 7.13 7.95
N HIS A 4 -36.04 6.89 9.24
CA HIS A 4 -35.06 7.60 10.08
C HIS A 4 -34.13 6.56 10.72
N HIS A 5 -33.20 5.98 9.95
CA HIS A 5 -32.16 5.11 10.56
C HIS A 5 -30.85 4.97 9.75
N ALA A 6 -30.60 5.83 8.75
CA ALA A 6 -29.33 5.77 8.01
C ALA A 6 -28.18 6.53 8.70
N SER A 7 -28.47 7.35 9.72
CA SER A 7 -27.46 8.20 10.38
C SER A 7 -26.69 7.49 11.49
N GLU A 8 -27.26 6.46 12.12
CA GLU A 8 -26.66 5.80 13.29
C GLU A 8 -25.57 4.79 12.92
N MET A 9 -25.59 4.29 11.68
CA MET A 9 -24.55 3.38 11.18
C MET A 9 -23.25 4.10 10.80
N ASN A 10 -23.28 5.41 10.56
CA ASN A 10 -22.09 6.16 10.15
C ASN A 10 -21.17 6.50 11.34
N GLU A 11 -21.74 6.69 12.53
CA GLU A 11 -20.98 7.04 13.73
C GLU A 11 -20.27 5.80 14.32
N VAL A 12 -20.93 4.63 14.28
CA VAL A 12 -20.33 3.35 14.71
C VAL A 12 -19.21 2.89 13.77
N VAL A 13 -19.34 3.13 12.46
CA VAL A 13 -18.29 2.83 11.48
C VAL A 13 -17.09 3.76 11.68
N ALA A 14 -17.32 5.04 11.99
CA ALA A 14 -16.25 5.97 12.33
C ALA A 14 -15.53 5.57 13.63
N GLU A 15 -16.25 5.10 14.65
CA GLU A 15 -15.66 4.62 15.90
C GLU A 15 -14.83 3.34 15.69
N TYR A 16 -15.29 2.40 14.86
CA TYR A 16 -14.54 1.20 14.50
C TYR A 16 -13.27 1.51 13.68
N LEU A 17 -13.32 2.50 12.80
CA LEU A 17 -12.14 2.98 12.07
C LEU A 17 -11.19 3.71 13.02
N ASN A 18 -11.69 4.56 13.91
CA ASN A 18 -10.87 5.26 14.91
C ASN A 18 -10.17 4.31 15.88
N LYS A 19 -10.81 3.20 16.25
CA LYS A 19 -10.22 2.16 17.12
C LYS A 19 -9.01 1.46 16.49
N CYS A 20 -8.89 1.47 15.16
CA CYS A 20 -7.72 0.96 14.43
C CYS A 20 -6.71 2.06 14.04
N ILE A 21 -7.10 3.33 14.07
CA ILE A 21 -6.25 4.46 13.66
C ILE A 21 -5.42 5.00 14.84
N GLU A 22 -5.92 4.90 16.07
CA GLU A 22 -5.25 5.47 17.26
C GLU A 22 -4.07 4.66 17.82
N SER A 23 -3.77 3.47 17.28
CA SER A 23 -2.52 2.75 17.59
C SER A 23 -1.32 3.18 16.73
N GLN A 24 -1.37 4.43 16.23
CA GLN A 24 -0.29 5.25 15.68
C GLN A 24 0.50 4.68 14.48
N CYS A 25 0.04 5.00 13.27
CA CYS A 25 0.94 5.37 12.18
C CYS A 25 0.88 6.90 12.05
N ASN A 26 1.84 7.59 12.68
CA ASN A 26 2.00 9.03 12.56
C ASN A 26 2.33 9.36 11.09
N ARG A 27 1.33 9.89 10.37
CA ARG A 27 1.54 10.55 9.09
C ARG A 27 1.96 11.99 9.37
N GLU A 28 3.23 12.18 9.71
CA GLU A 28 3.87 13.50 9.65
C GLU A 28 4.71 13.55 8.37
N GLU A 29 4.32 14.49 7.51
CA GLU A 29 5.01 14.95 6.34
C GLU A 29 6.45 15.35 6.71
N LYS A 30 7.45 14.52 6.33
CA LYS A 30 8.85 14.90 6.51
C LYS A 30 9.70 14.48 5.31
N ASP A 31 9.57 15.27 4.26
CA ASP A 31 10.55 15.35 3.18
C ASP A 31 11.88 15.90 3.71
N PHE A 32 12.73 15.08 4.33
CA PHE A 32 14.17 15.40 4.48
C PHE A 32 15.03 14.18 4.82
N ILE A 33 15.71 13.66 3.78
CA ILE A 33 16.84 12.71 3.76
C ILE A 33 16.98 11.81 5.00
N LEU A 34 16.27 10.68 4.99
CA LEU A 34 16.51 9.54 5.88
C LEU A 34 17.13 8.41 5.05
N THR A 35 18.22 7.84 5.55
CA THR A 35 18.88 6.66 4.95
C THR A 35 17.83 5.57 4.71
N PRO A 36 17.68 5.07 3.47
CA PRO A 36 16.52 4.29 3.01
C PRO A 36 16.34 2.93 3.70
N ASP A 37 17.28 2.51 4.54
CA ASP A 37 17.36 1.14 5.03
C ASP A 37 16.52 0.91 6.30
N THR A 38 16.28 1.93 7.12
CA THR A 38 15.65 1.76 8.45
C THR A 38 14.13 1.79 8.41
N GLU A 39 13.54 2.62 7.55
CA GLU A 39 12.09 2.76 7.48
C GLU A 39 11.43 1.61 6.72
N ASP A 40 12.08 1.12 5.67
CA ASP A 40 11.62 -0.06 4.95
C ASP A 40 11.70 -1.32 5.83
N ALA A 41 12.65 -1.42 6.76
CA ALA A 41 12.70 -2.50 7.75
C ALA A 41 11.52 -2.47 8.73
N ASN A 42 11.15 -1.28 9.22
CA ASN A 42 9.98 -1.12 10.09
C ASN A 42 8.67 -1.48 9.38
N ARG A 43 8.50 -1.02 8.13
CA ARG A 43 7.34 -1.37 7.30
C ARG A 43 7.28 -2.87 7.00
N LEU A 44 8.43 -3.49 6.72
CA LEU A 44 8.51 -4.93 6.48
C LEU A 44 8.08 -5.73 7.72
N SER A 45 8.51 -5.32 8.91
CA SER A 45 8.10 -5.94 10.18
C SER A 45 6.58 -5.84 10.40
N HIS A 46 5.98 -4.71 10.05
CA HIS A 46 4.54 -4.53 10.19
C HIS A 46 3.75 -5.42 9.22
N ILE A 47 4.17 -5.46 7.95
CA ILE A 47 3.55 -6.32 6.93
C ILE A 47 3.73 -7.81 7.29
N GLU A 48 4.89 -8.20 7.81
CA GLU A 48 5.13 -9.56 8.32
C GLU A 48 4.12 -9.94 9.42
N LYS A 49 3.94 -9.08 10.43
CA LYS A 49 2.94 -9.32 11.50
C LYS A 49 1.53 -9.44 10.94
N ALA A 50 1.16 -8.61 9.98
CA ALA A 50 -0.14 -8.69 9.31
C ALA A 50 -0.35 -10.05 8.62
N TYR A 51 0.68 -10.59 7.95
CA TYR A 51 0.62 -11.93 7.37
C TYR A 51 0.49 -13.04 8.40
N ALA A 52 1.13 -12.91 9.57
CA ALA A 52 0.94 -13.87 10.67
C ALA A 52 -0.51 -13.85 11.18
N THR A 53 -1.12 -12.67 11.32
CA THR A 53 -2.53 -12.52 11.67
C THR A 53 -3.44 -13.18 10.63
N ILE A 54 -3.22 -12.90 9.34
CA ILE A 54 -4.01 -13.50 8.25
C ILE A 54 -3.96 -15.03 8.29
N LEU A 55 -2.77 -15.62 8.48
CA LEU A 55 -2.63 -17.07 8.60
C LEU A 55 -3.39 -17.63 9.80
N SER A 56 -3.35 -16.91 10.93
CA SER A 56 -4.05 -17.30 12.15
C SER A 56 -5.57 -17.25 11.97
N GLU A 57 -6.09 -16.22 11.28
CA GLU A 57 -7.51 -16.06 10.95
C GLU A 57 -8.02 -17.15 9.98
N LEU A 58 -7.14 -17.68 9.12
CA LEU A 58 -7.44 -18.81 8.25
C LEU A 58 -7.45 -20.17 8.98
N GLY A 59 -7.13 -20.20 10.27
CA GLY A 59 -7.03 -21.42 11.06
C GLY A 59 -5.72 -22.20 10.87
N GLU A 60 -4.70 -21.56 10.27
CA GLU A 60 -3.37 -22.17 10.12
C GLU A 60 -2.54 -22.00 11.39
N ASN A 61 -1.72 -23.01 11.70
CA ASN A 61 -0.75 -22.91 12.80
C ASN A 61 0.52 -22.18 12.31
N VAL A 62 0.76 -20.95 12.77
CA VAL A 62 1.93 -20.13 12.38
C VAL A 62 3.25 -20.69 12.92
N ASP A 63 3.21 -21.41 14.05
CA ASP A 63 4.40 -21.96 14.73
C ASP A 63 4.92 -23.26 14.10
N ARG A 64 4.20 -23.82 13.11
CA ARG A 64 4.68 -25.01 12.40
C ARG A 64 5.93 -24.69 11.58
N GLU A 65 6.89 -25.62 11.53
CA GLU A 65 8.20 -25.43 10.90
C GLU A 65 8.12 -24.85 9.47
N GLY A 66 7.16 -25.30 8.67
CA GLY A 66 6.95 -24.82 7.29
C GLY A 66 6.39 -23.39 7.15
N LEU A 67 5.83 -22.80 8.22
CA LEU A 67 5.20 -21.48 8.21
C LEU A 67 5.95 -20.42 9.00
N LEU A 68 6.90 -20.79 9.86
CA LEU A 68 7.70 -19.84 10.64
C LEU A 68 8.32 -18.73 9.78
N ARG A 69 8.71 -19.04 8.54
CA ARG A 69 9.30 -18.07 7.59
C ARG A 69 8.31 -17.52 6.56
N THR A 70 7.07 -18.00 6.54
CA THR A 70 6.07 -17.59 5.54
C THR A 70 5.66 -16.13 5.67
N PRO A 71 5.39 -15.58 6.87
CA PRO A 71 5.07 -14.15 7.03
C PRO A 71 6.16 -13.24 6.47
N LEU A 72 7.44 -13.51 6.79
CA LEU A 72 8.57 -12.73 6.28
C LEU A 72 8.72 -12.85 4.75
N ARG A 73 8.57 -14.06 4.20
CA ARG A 73 8.63 -14.29 2.74
C ARG A 73 7.51 -13.54 2.01
N ALA A 74 6.30 -13.61 2.53
CA ALA A 74 5.13 -12.93 1.96
C ALA A 74 5.31 -11.40 1.99
N ALA A 75 5.78 -10.85 3.12
CA ALA A 75 6.06 -9.42 3.25
C ALA A 75 7.10 -8.94 2.21
N LYS A 76 8.22 -9.67 2.06
CA LYS A 76 9.24 -9.37 1.05
C LYS A 76 8.72 -9.49 -0.38
N ALA A 77 7.91 -10.52 -0.65
CA ALA A 77 7.28 -10.69 -1.96
C ALA A 77 6.38 -9.50 -2.29
N MET A 78 5.57 -9.02 -1.33
CA MET A 78 4.72 -7.84 -1.57
C MET A 78 5.52 -6.57 -1.77
N GLN A 79 6.58 -6.37 -0.99
CA GLN A 79 7.49 -5.24 -1.20
C GLN A 79 8.07 -5.27 -2.62
N PHE A 80 8.49 -6.43 -3.10
CA PHE A 80 9.01 -6.59 -4.45
C PHE A 80 7.95 -6.34 -5.53
N LEU A 81 6.73 -6.86 -5.37
CA LEU A 81 5.65 -6.66 -6.34
C LEU A 81 5.18 -5.20 -6.42
N THR A 82 5.28 -4.47 -5.31
CA THR A 82 4.81 -3.07 -5.20
C THR A 82 5.92 -2.03 -5.36
N LYS A 83 7.18 -2.45 -5.58
CA LYS A 83 8.33 -1.53 -5.70
C LYS A 83 8.16 -0.50 -6.82
N GLY A 84 7.43 -0.86 -7.88
CA GLY A 84 7.16 0.02 -9.03
C GLY A 84 6.41 1.30 -8.67
N TYR A 85 5.67 1.34 -7.55
CA TYR A 85 5.02 2.58 -7.10
C TYR A 85 6.02 3.63 -6.57
N LYS A 86 7.19 3.19 -6.10
CA LYS A 86 8.28 4.08 -5.66
C LYS A 86 9.23 4.44 -6.81
N GLU A 87 9.19 3.70 -7.92
CA GLU A 87 10.04 3.93 -9.08
C GLU A 87 9.46 5.06 -9.93
N LYS A 88 10.21 6.16 -10.09
CA LYS A 88 9.85 7.22 -11.03
C LYS A 88 10.24 6.78 -12.44
N THR A 89 9.28 6.58 -13.31
CA THR A 89 9.57 6.37 -14.72
C THR A 89 10.11 7.68 -15.31
N GLN A 90 11.39 7.71 -15.69
CA GLN A 90 11.91 8.72 -16.63
C GLN A 90 11.43 8.38 -18.06
N GLY A 91 10.15 8.06 -18.19
CA GLY A 91 9.47 7.94 -19.47
C GLY A 91 8.96 9.32 -19.83
N GLY A 92 9.88 10.17 -20.27
CA GLY A 92 9.56 11.42 -20.94
C GLY A 92 8.56 11.10 -22.04
N CYS A 93 7.33 11.50 -21.81
CA CYS A 93 6.32 11.64 -22.83
C CYS A 93 6.84 12.73 -23.78
N PHE A 94 7.73 12.39 -24.72
CA PHE A 94 7.95 13.17 -25.93
C PHE A 94 6.70 13.05 -26.79
N LEU A 95 5.57 13.57 -26.28
CA LEU A 95 4.42 13.86 -27.10
C LEU A 95 4.82 15.05 -27.97
N TYR A 96 5.16 14.73 -29.22
CA TYR A 96 4.99 15.58 -30.38
C TYR A 96 5.52 17.01 -30.26
N GLU A 97 6.84 17.19 -30.36
CA GLU A 97 7.35 18.35 -31.07
C GLU A 97 7.48 17.98 -32.55
N ASN A 98 6.51 18.48 -33.34
CA ASN A 98 6.52 18.77 -34.79
C ASN A 98 5.28 18.27 -35.54
N ILE A 99 4.18 19.01 -35.41
CA ILE A 99 3.01 18.97 -36.32
C ILE A 99 3.38 19.70 -37.63
N THR A 100 4.44 19.28 -38.32
CA THR A 100 4.85 19.89 -39.62
C THR A 100 4.92 18.88 -40.76
N TRP A 101 4.53 17.62 -40.55
CA TRP A 101 4.66 16.56 -41.55
C TRP A 101 3.34 16.11 -42.21
N CYS A 102 2.26 16.88 -42.13
CA CYS A 102 0.97 16.52 -42.76
C CYS A 102 0.61 17.26 -44.05
N SER A 103 1.47 18.10 -44.63
CA SER A 103 1.08 18.89 -45.83
C SER A 103 1.95 18.68 -47.09
N PHE A 104 2.90 17.75 -47.10
CA PHE A 104 3.73 17.49 -48.31
C PHE A 104 3.32 16.26 -49.13
N LEU A 105 2.29 15.51 -48.72
CA LEU A 105 1.81 14.32 -49.45
C LEU A 105 0.42 14.50 -50.07
N ALA A 106 0.17 15.66 -50.67
CA ALA A 106 -1.03 15.93 -51.45
C ALA A 106 -0.72 16.76 -52.71
N ARG A 107 0.31 16.34 -53.46
CA ARG A 107 0.52 16.79 -54.84
C ARG A 107 0.78 15.60 -55.74
#